data_AF-A0A2S2PKN6-F1
#
_entry.id   AF-A0A2S2PKN6-F1
#
_cell.length_a   1.000
_cell.length_b   1.000
_cell.length_c   1.000
_cell.angle_alpha   90.00
_cell.angle_beta   90.00
_cell.angle_gamma   90.00
#
_symmetry.space_group_name_H-M   'P 1'
#
loop_
_entity.id
_entity.type
_entity.pdbx_description
1 polymer ?
#
loop_
_entity_poly.entity_id
_entity_poly.type
_entity_poly.pdbx_seq_one_letter_code
_entity_poly.pdbx_strand_id
1 'polypeptide(L)'
;MNISINLASKKTRHAVLKPSSNPPIIFTPGEKIRDQTGFMRGHGTYVSAGSLKATVAGVEQNINKLVTVSPLRCRYNGEIGDVVIGRITELVHKRWKVDINARLDAVLLLTSIQLPGGELRRRGMEDEQSMRSYLSEGDLISAEVHSVFADGSLSLHMRSLKYGKLGQGVLVKVQSNLIKRSKNHFHNLSAGVSVILGNNGYIWIEPTNDNKDPVGFEVDLQQVIEIGDRQTISRVRNVVLALSYYKMLIYDTSIQYALEESNKYTVSDLLTAEACYDIVNLTRHRLQAMDE
;
A
#
# COMPACT_ATOMS: atom_id res chain seq x y z
N MET A 1 13.82 -18.55 -27.59
CA MET A 1 12.50 -17.92 -27.39
C MET A 1 11.57 -19.02 -26.90
N ASN A 2 11.37 -19.13 -25.59
CA ASN A 2 10.55 -20.19 -25.00
C ASN A 2 9.10 -19.70 -24.89
N ILE A 3 8.25 -20.18 -25.79
CA ILE A 3 6.82 -19.86 -25.78
C ILE A 3 6.10 -21.07 -25.18
N SER A 4 5.49 -20.89 -24.01
CA SER A 4 4.63 -21.89 -23.38
C SER A 4 3.15 -21.52 -23.60
N ILE A 5 2.37 -22.47 -24.11
CA ILE A 5 0.93 -22.32 -24.34
C ILE A 5 0.23 -23.37 -23.50
N ASN A 6 -0.51 -22.93 -22.48
CA ASN A 6 -1.26 -23.80 -21.59
C ASN A 6 -2.76 -23.53 -21.72
N LEU A 7 -3.57 -24.58 -21.61
CA LEU A 7 -5.02 -24.45 -21.50
C LEU A 7 -5.38 -23.75 -20.18
N ALA A 8 -6.43 -22.94 -20.19
CA ALA A 8 -6.95 -22.34 -18.98
C ALA A 8 -7.45 -23.44 -18.03
N SER A 9 -6.77 -23.61 -16.90
CA SER A 9 -7.18 -24.55 -15.86
C SER A 9 -8.32 -23.97 -15.03
N LYS A 10 -9.19 -24.83 -14.49
CA LYS A 10 -10.19 -24.40 -13.51
C LYS A 10 -9.46 -23.85 -12.30
N LYS A 11 -9.82 -22.63 -11.88
CA LYS A 11 -9.32 -22.06 -10.62
C LYS A 11 -9.68 -23.00 -9.48
N THR A 12 -8.66 -23.62 -8.90
CA THR A 12 -8.81 -24.33 -7.64
C THR A 12 -9.24 -23.31 -6.60
N ARG A 13 -10.31 -23.58 -5.83
CA ARG A 13 -10.67 -22.74 -4.71
C ARG A 13 -9.57 -22.91 -3.64
N HIS A 14 -8.54 -22.09 -3.70
CA HIS A 14 -7.39 -22.13 -2.79
C HIS A 14 -7.71 -21.70 -1.34
N ALA A 15 -8.99 -21.74 -0.96
CA ALA A 15 -9.43 -21.52 0.41
C ALA A 15 -9.22 -22.81 1.22
N VAL A 16 -7.95 -23.17 1.45
CA VAL A 16 -7.58 -23.97 2.62
C VAL A 16 -7.28 -22.98 3.74
N LEU A 17 -8.29 -22.21 4.12
CA LEU A 17 -8.27 -21.64 5.46
C LEU A 17 -8.42 -22.86 6.38
N LYS A 18 -7.48 -23.09 7.31
CA LYS A 18 -7.79 -23.90 8.48
C LYS A 18 -9.12 -23.34 9.01
N PRO A 19 -10.18 -24.15 9.21
CA PRO A 19 -11.40 -23.65 9.79
C PRO A 19 -11.03 -23.06 11.15
N SER A 20 -11.00 -21.74 11.27
CA SER A 20 -10.91 -21.09 12.56
C SER A 20 -12.15 -21.52 13.35
N SER A 21 -12.01 -21.75 14.67
CA SER A 21 -13.11 -22.23 15.50
C SER A 21 -14.35 -21.34 15.44
N ASN A 22 -14.17 -20.05 15.09
CA ASN A 22 -15.23 -19.13 14.72
C ASN A 22 -15.01 -18.58 13.30
N PRO A 23 -15.81 -18.97 12.30
CA PRO A 23 -15.79 -18.33 11.00
C PRO A 23 -16.38 -16.90 11.10
N PRO A 24 -15.81 -15.91 10.40
CA PRO A 24 -16.38 -14.56 10.37
C PRO A 24 -17.77 -14.59 9.73
N ILE A 25 -18.75 -13.97 10.37
CA ILE A 25 -20.09 -13.80 9.81
C ILE A 25 -20.01 -12.73 8.72
N ILE A 26 -20.45 -13.11 7.52
CA ILE A 26 -20.49 -12.23 6.35
C ILE A 26 -21.91 -11.72 6.19
N PHE A 27 -22.05 -10.41 6.12
CA PHE A 27 -23.31 -9.74 5.86
C PHE A 27 -23.40 -9.31 4.41
N THR A 28 -24.62 -9.28 3.89
CA THR A 28 -24.95 -8.75 2.57
C THR A 28 -25.72 -7.42 2.69
N PRO A 29 -25.69 -6.55 1.66
CA PRO A 29 -26.42 -5.29 1.70
C PRO A 29 -27.91 -5.51 1.98
N GLY A 30 -28.45 -4.79 2.98
CA GLY A 30 -29.85 -4.87 3.42
C GLY A 30 -30.11 -5.87 4.55
N GLU A 31 -29.14 -6.72 4.86
CA GLU A 31 -29.24 -7.70 5.94
C GLU A 31 -29.25 -7.03 7.32
N LYS A 32 -30.12 -7.52 8.21
CA LYS A 32 -30.23 -7.02 9.59
C LYS A 32 -29.04 -7.55 10.40
N ILE A 33 -28.28 -6.63 10.99
CA ILE A 33 -27.16 -6.97 11.88
C ILE A 33 -27.70 -7.11 13.30
N ARG A 34 -28.27 -6.03 13.87
CA ARG A 34 -28.79 -5.96 15.25
C ARG A 34 -29.89 -4.91 15.38
N ASP A 35 -30.58 -4.88 16.51
CA ASP A 35 -31.47 -3.79 16.90
C ASP A 35 -30.66 -2.60 17.45
N GLN A 36 -31.12 -1.36 17.20
CA GLN A 36 -30.34 -0.13 17.46
C GLN A 36 -30.08 0.16 18.96
N THR A 37 -30.72 -0.57 19.88
CA THR A 37 -30.67 -0.27 21.32
C THR A 37 -29.25 -0.34 21.87
N GLY A 38 -28.64 0.83 22.14
CA GLY A 38 -27.34 0.95 22.82
C GLY A 38 -26.09 0.85 21.92
N PHE A 39 -26.25 0.69 20.60
CA PHE A 39 -25.14 0.62 19.64
C PHE A 39 -25.02 1.88 18.79
N MET A 40 -23.77 2.29 18.53
CA MET A 40 -23.42 3.37 17.61
C MET A 40 -23.18 2.82 16.21
N ARG A 41 -23.66 3.54 15.20
CA ARG A 41 -23.41 3.23 13.79
C ARG A 41 -21.99 3.63 13.42
N GLY A 42 -21.28 2.73 12.75
CA GLY A 42 -20.03 3.03 12.07
C GLY A 42 -20.16 2.91 10.55
N HIS A 43 -19.02 2.97 9.85
CA HIS A 43 -18.95 2.79 8.41
C HIS A 43 -19.57 1.45 7.96
N GLY A 44 -20.23 1.46 6.80
CA GLY A 44 -20.83 0.26 6.22
C GLY A 44 -22.17 -0.17 6.83
N THR A 45 -22.73 0.64 7.74
CA THR A 45 -24.05 0.37 8.35
C THR A 45 -24.99 1.57 8.20
N TYR A 46 -26.29 1.29 8.19
CA TYR A 46 -27.34 2.30 8.22
C TYR A 46 -28.51 1.84 9.10
N VAL A 47 -29.28 2.80 9.59
CA VAL A 47 -30.45 2.52 10.44
C VAL A 47 -31.71 2.60 9.58
N SER A 48 -32.53 1.57 9.64
CA SER A 48 -33.83 1.52 8.96
C SER A 48 -34.83 0.77 9.82
N ALA A 49 -36.00 1.39 10.07
CA ALA A 49 -37.07 0.83 10.90
C ALA A 49 -36.61 0.36 12.30
N GLY A 50 -35.76 1.15 12.98
CA GLY A 50 -35.24 0.83 14.32
C GLY A 50 -34.19 -0.30 14.38
N SER A 51 -33.83 -0.86 13.22
CA SER A 51 -32.81 -1.90 13.09
C SER A 51 -31.56 -1.39 12.37
N LEU A 52 -30.40 -1.87 12.80
CA LEU A 52 -29.13 -1.63 12.15
C LEU A 52 -28.95 -2.65 11.02
N LYS A 53 -28.76 -2.17 9.79
CA LYS A 53 -28.59 -2.99 8.59
C LYS A 53 -27.24 -2.71 7.93
N ALA A 54 -26.72 -3.71 7.21
CA ALA A 54 -25.50 -3.59 6.45
C ALA A 54 -25.75 -2.85 5.12
N THR A 55 -24.88 -1.91 4.76
CA THR A 55 -24.90 -1.26 3.44
C THR A 55 -23.99 -1.98 2.44
N VAL A 56 -22.98 -2.69 2.94
CA VAL A 56 -21.91 -3.30 2.13
C VAL A 56 -21.78 -4.79 2.42
N ALA A 57 -21.30 -5.55 1.43
CA ALA A 57 -20.97 -6.96 1.61
C ALA A 57 -19.62 -7.09 2.34
N GLY A 58 -19.62 -7.65 3.54
CA GLY A 58 -18.46 -7.59 4.41
C GLY A 58 -18.60 -8.32 5.73
N VAL A 59 -17.57 -8.22 6.56
CA VAL A 59 -17.53 -8.83 7.89
C VAL A 59 -17.88 -7.76 8.92
N GLU A 60 -18.71 -8.12 9.90
CA GLU A 60 -19.00 -7.25 11.04
C GLU A 60 -17.76 -7.10 11.91
N GLN A 61 -17.42 -5.85 12.23
CA GLN A 61 -16.43 -5.49 13.24
C GLN A 61 -17.16 -4.74 14.35
N ASN A 62 -17.14 -5.33 15.55
CA ASN A 62 -17.75 -4.73 16.72
C ASN A 62 -16.65 -4.27 17.67
N ILE A 63 -16.51 -2.94 17.82
CA ILE A 63 -15.55 -2.33 18.72
C ILE A 63 -16.37 -1.62 19.81
N ASN A 64 -16.48 -2.27 20.97
CA ASN A 64 -17.29 -1.82 22.11
C ASN A 64 -18.78 -1.68 21.76
N LYS A 65 -19.23 -0.45 21.52
CA LYS A 65 -20.59 -0.11 21.12
C LYS A 65 -20.68 0.29 19.64
N LEU A 66 -19.54 0.44 18.95
CA LEU A 66 -19.50 0.86 17.56
C LEU A 66 -19.54 -0.38 16.66
N VAL A 67 -20.59 -0.48 15.84
CA VAL A 67 -20.75 -1.55 14.86
C VAL A 67 -20.39 -1.02 13.48
N THR A 68 -19.34 -1.57 12.88
CA THR A 68 -18.90 -1.30 11.51
C THR A 68 -19.01 -2.57 10.68
N VAL A 69 -19.23 -2.43 9.38
CA VAL A 69 -19.12 -3.55 8.43
C VAL A 69 -17.95 -3.24 7.50
N SER A 70 -16.91 -4.07 7.58
CA SER A 70 -15.72 -3.94 6.76
C SER A 70 -15.94 -4.64 5.42
N PRO A 71 -15.96 -3.91 4.28
CA PRO A 71 -16.23 -4.51 2.98
C PRO A 71 -15.05 -5.38 2.52
N LEU A 72 -15.35 -6.45 1.77
CA LEU A 72 -14.32 -7.34 1.20
C LEU A 72 -13.36 -6.63 0.24
N ARG A 73 -13.85 -5.58 -0.44
CA ARG A 73 -13.05 -4.71 -1.31
C ARG A 73 -13.41 -3.27 -1.00
N CYS A 74 -12.42 -2.46 -0.66
CA CYS A 74 -12.54 -1.01 -0.60
C CYS A 74 -11.34 -0.34 -1.26
N ARG A 75 -11.52 0.95 -1.56
CA ARG A 75 -10.40 1.86 -1.84
C ARG A 75 -9.72 2.24 -0.54
N TYR A 76 -8.53 2.81 -0.64
CA TYR A 76 -7.81 3.31 0.51
C TYR A 76 -8.62 4.42 1.20
N ASN A 77 -8.85 4.24 2.50
CA ASN A 77 -9.37 5.27 3.37
C ASN A 77 -8.25 5.68 4.33
N GLY A 78 -7.79 6.92 4.20
CA GLY A 78 -6.60 7.38 4.90
C GLY A 78 -6.88 7.75 6.34
N GLU A 79 -5.93 7.42 7.20
CA GLU A 79 -5.88 7.85 8.59
C GLU A 79 -4.69 8.77 8.82
N ILE A 80 -4.79 9.61 9.85
CA ILE A 80 -3.73 10.55 10.21
C ILE A 80 -2.48 9.75 10.62
N GLY A 81 -1.33 10.09 10.03
CA GLY A 81 -0.06 9.40 10.27
C GLY A 81 0.19 8.19 9.37
N ASP A 82 -0.72 7.85 8.45
CA ASP A 82 -0.45 6.82 7.46
C ASP A 82 0.66 7.27 6.49
N VAL A 83 1.60 6.37 6.21
CA VAL A 83 2.58 6.53 5.14
C VAL A 83 1.95 6.10 3.83
N VAL A 84 2.01 6.97 2.82
CA VAL A 84 1.43 6.73 1.50
C VAL A 84 2.43 7.03 0.40
N ILE A 85 2.28 6.31 -0.70
CA ILE A 85 3.03 6.57 -1.93
C ILE A 85 2.04 7.11 -2.94
N GLY A 86 2.40 8.16 -3.66
CA GLY A 86 1.48 8.82 -4.57
C GLY A 86 2.15 9.26 -5.85
N ARG A 87 1.34 9.41 -6.90
CA ARG A 87 1.78 10.00 -8.17
C ARG A 87 1.18 11.38 -8.33
N ILE A 88 2.00 12.38 -8.63
CA ILE A 88 1.51 13.74 -8.89
C ILE A 88 0.69 13.72 -10.18
N THR A 89 -0.55 14.18 -10.09
CA THR A 89 -1.46 14.25 -11.23
C THR A 89 -1.40 15.62 -11.89
N GLU A 90 -1.56 16.68 -11.09
CA GLU A 90 -1.54 18.06 -11.57
C GLU A 90 -0.99 19.03 -10.53
N LEU A 91 -0.45 20.13 -11.06
CA LEU A 91 -0.03 21.30 -10.31
C LEU A 91 -1.17 22.34 -10.34
N VAL A 92 -1.66 22.74 -9.16
CA VAL A 92 -2.65 23.81 -8.99
C VAL A 92 -2.01 24.92 -8.16
N HIS A 93 -2.52 26.16 -8.24
CA HIS A 93 -2.01 27.29 -7.45
C HIS A 93 -1.69 26.89 -5.99
N LYS A 94 -0.40 26.89 -5.67
CA LYS A 94 0.18 26.57 -4.34
C LYS A 94 -0.01 25.15 -3.81
N ARG A 95 -0.46 24.20 -4.64
CA ARG A 95 -0.69 22.82 -4.23
C ARG A 95 -0.52 21.82 -5.37
N TRP A 96 0.02 20.66 -5.05
CA TRP A 96 -0.01 19.49 -5.94
C TRP A 96 -1.22 18.63 -5.62
N LYS A 97 -1.87 18.11 -6.67
CA LYS A 97 -2.78 16.97 -6.53
C LYS A 97 -2.00 15.68 -6.72
N VAL A 98 -2.32 14.70 -5.89
CA VAL A 98 -1.60 13.43 -5.82
C VAL A 98 -2.60 12.28 -5.84
N ASP A 99 -2.44 11.37 -6.80
CA ASP A 99 -3.16 10.09 -6.82
C ASP A 99 -2.55 9.13 -5.81
N ILE A 100 -3.34 8.79 -4.80
CA ILE A 100 -2.98 7.83 -3.74
C ILE A 100 -3.97 6.67 -3.68
N ASN A 101 -4.69 6.32 -4.75
CA ASN A 101 -5.66 5.21 -4.75
C ASN A 101 -6.81 5.35 -3.71
N ALA A 102 -7.11 6.60 -3.32
CA ALA A 102 -8.23 6.95 -2.47
C ALA A 102 -9.51 7.22 -3.30
N ARG A 103 -10.57 7.68 -2.64
CA ARG A 103 -11.80 8.12 -3.32
C ARG A 103 -11.60 9.44 -4.07
N LEU A 104 -10.79 10.33 -3.52
CA LEU A 104 -10.47 11.66 -4.04
C LEU A 104 -8.96 11.80 -4.13
N ASP A 105 -8.49 12.72 -4.98
CA ASP A 105 -7.07 13.08 -5.03
C ASP A 105 -6.64 13.73 -3.71
N ALA A 106 -5.45 13.39 -3.26
CA ALA A 106 -4.85 14.02 -2.10
C ALA A 106 -4.24 15.38 -2.47
N VAL A 107 -4.16 16.26 -1.48
CA VAL A 107 -3.61 17.60 -1.64
C VAL A 107 -2.29 17.68 -0.89
N LEU A 108 -1.22 18.01 -1.61
CA LEU A 108 0.06 18.36 -1.03
C LEU A 108 0.24 19.87 -1.19
N LEU A 109 0.26 20.60 -0.07
CA LEU A 109 0.48 22.04 -0.08
C LEU A 109 1.97 22.35 -0.28
N LEU A 110 2.29 23.47 -0.94
CA LEU A 110 3.66 23.98 -0.98
C LEU A 110 4.23 24.08 0.44
N THR A 111 3.46 24.63 1.39
CA THR A 111 3.85 24.79 2.80
C THR A 111 4.24 23.50 3.51
N SER A 112 3.85 22.36 2.97
CA SER A 112 4.01 21.04 3.56
C SER A 112 5.24 20.28 3.06
N ILE A 113 6.01 20.87 2.13
CA ILE A 113 7.28 20.30 1.66
C ILE A 113 8.48 20.98 2.34
N GLN A 114 9.55 20.22 2.57
CA GLN A 114 10.84 20.76 2.97
C GLN A 114 11.60 21.24 1.73
N LEU A 115 11.92 22.53 1.66
CA LEU A 115 12.72 23.08 0.57
C LEU A 115 14.19 22.64 0.73
N PRO A 116 14.91 22.39 -0.38
CA PRO A 116 16.34 22.10 -0.32
C PRO A 116 17.08 23.26 0.37
N GLY A 117 17.99 22.92 1.29
CA GLY A 117 18.71 23.88 2.14
C GLY A 117 18.19 23.99 3.58
N GLY A 118 17.05 23.37 3.91
CA GLY A 118 16.54 23.30 5.30
C GLY A 118 16.17 24.65 5.92
N GLU A 119 16.22 25.73 5.14
CA GLU A 119 15.96 27.08 5.60
C GLU A 119 14.44 27.32 5.70
N LEU A 120 13.98 27.67 6.91
CA LEU A 120 12.60 28.10 7.15
C LEU A 120 12.42 29.55 6.67
N ARG A 121 12.53 29.77 5.36
CA ARG A 121 12.30 31.09 4.73
C ARG A 121 10.81 31.34 4.50
N ARG A 122 10.38 32.61 4.55
CA ARG A 122 9.03 33.01 4.11
C ARG A 122 8.89 32.69 2.63
N ARG A 123 7.95 31.80 2.31
CA ARG A 123 7.72 31.32 0.95
C ARG A 123 7.21 32.46 0.07
N GLY A 124 7.96 32.74 -0.99
CA GLY A 124 7.73 33.89 -1.88
C GLY A 124 7.00 33.50 -3.17
N MET A 125 6.79 34.48 -4.06
CA MET A 125 6.30 34.23 -5.43
C MET A 125 7.30 33.43 -6.27
N GLU A 126 8.60 33.51 -5.95
CA GLU A 126 9.67 32.75 -6.62
C GLU A 126 9.52 31.22 -6.43
N ASP A 127 9.06 30.80 -5.24
CA ASP A 127 8.80 29.39 -4.94
C ASP A 127 7.56 28.87 -5.70
N GLU A 128 6.61 29.76 -5.98
CA GLU A 128 5.42 29.45 -6.78
C GLU A 128 5.78 29.20 -8.25
N GLN A 129 6.70 29.99 -8.79
CA GLN A 129 7.23 29.78 -10.13
C GLN A 129 8.12 28.54 -10.23
N SER A 130 8.80 28.18 -9.13
CA SER A 130 9.69 27.01 -9.04
C SER A 130 8.98 25.72 -8.61
N MET A 131 7.66 25.70 -8.42
CA MET A 131 6.96 24.46 -8.02
C MET A 131 7.17 23.31 -8.99
N ARG A 132 7.21 23.64 -10.29
CA ARG A 132 7.41 22.65 -11.35
C ARG A 132 8.82 22.06 -11.37
N SER A 133 9.83 22.77 -10.87
CA SER A 133 11.21 22.24 -10.83
C SER A 133 11.41 21.25 -9.67
N TYR A 134 10.70 21.42 -8.56
CA TYR A 134 10.75 20.45 -7.44
C TYR A 134 10.01 19.16 -7.75
N LEU A 135 8.76 19.29 -8.22
CA LEU A 135 7.84 18.18 -8.39
C LEU A 135 7.02 18.41 -9.66
N SER A 136 7.27 17.57 -10.64
CA SER A 136 6.63 17.59 -11.95
C SER A 136 5.46 16.60 -12.02
N GLU A 137 4.59 16.81 -13.00
CA GLU A 137 3.46 15.91 -13.26
C GLU A 137 3.97 14.51 -13.59
N GLY A 138 3.43 13.51 -12.90
CA GLY A 138 3.81 12.12 -13.08
C GLY A 138 4.92 11.62 -12.15
N ASP A 139 5.58 12.51 -11.41
CA ASP A 139 6.56 12.13 -10.39
C ASP A 139 5.91 11.33 -9.26
N LEU A 140 6.68 10.40 -8.69
CA LEU A 140 6.28 9.60 -7.55
C LEU A 140 6.85 10.20 -6.27
N ILE A 141 6.04 10.23 -5.22
CA ILE A 141 6.42 10.76 -3.91
C ILE A 141 6.06 9.78 -2.80
N SER A 142 6.87 9.77 -1.75
CA SER A 142 6.50 9.24 -0.44
C SER A 142 6.09 10.39 0.45
N ALA A 143 4.94 10.26 1.11
CA ALA A 143 4.42 11.29 1.99
C ALA A 143 3.65 10.67 3.15
N GLU A 144 3.39 11.46 4.18
CA GLU A 144 2.53 11.08 5.29
C GLU A 144 1.24 11.88 5.30
N VAL A 145 0.16 11.24 5.74
CA VAL A 145 -1.15 11.88 5.86
C VAL A 145 -1.15 12.79 7.09
N HIS A 146 -1.25 14.10 6.85
CA HIS A 146 -1.30 15.10 7.90
C HIS A 146 -2.67 15.19 8.57
N SER A 147 -3.70 15.30 7.74
CA SER A 147 -5.07 15.54 8.16
C SER A 147 -6.04 15.03 7.10
N VAL A 148 -7.25 14.72 7.56
CA VAL A 148 -8.37 14.32 6.73
C VAL A 148 -9.38 15.46 6.73
N PHE A 149 -9.71 15.97 5.56
CA PHE A 149 -10.72 17.02 5.42
C PHE A 149 -12.14 16.45 5.57
N ALA A 150 -13.12 17.31 5.84
CA ALA A 150 -14.52 16.90 6.06
C ALA A 150 -15.17 16.26 4.82
N ASP A 151 -14.66 16.55 3.62
CA ASP A 151 -15.08 15.93 2.35
C ASP A 151 -14.46 14.54 2.12
N GLY A 152 -13.52 14.13 2.99
CA GLY A 152 -12.75 12.90 2.87
C GLY A 152 -11.51 13.01 1.98
N SER A 153 -11.15 14.22 1.53
CA SER A 153 -9.86 14.45 0.88
C SER A 153 -8.73 14.41 1.93
N LEU A 154 -7.54 14.04 1.49
CA LEU A 154 -6.39 13.81 2.37
C LEU A 154 -5.37 14.92 2.15
N SER A 155 -4.94 15.58 3.22
CA SER A 155 -3.82 16.52 3.18
C SER A 155 -2.53 15.76 3.47
N LEU A 156 -1.56 15.86 2.58
CA LEU A 156 -0.24 15.24 2.73
C LEU A 156 0.79 16.25 3.23
N HIS A 157 1.82 15.76 3.90
CA HIS A 157 3.05 16.53 4.12
C HIS A 157 4.31 15.67 3.96
N MET A 158 5.43 16.35 3.72
CA MET A 158 6.76 15.78 3.55
C MET A 158 7.76 16.58 4.42
N ARG A 159 7.51 16.61 5.73
CA ARG A 159 8.33 17.38 6.68
C ARG A 159 9.55 16.61 7.17
N SER A 160 9.48 15.28 7.17
CA SER A 160 10.63 14.43 7.52
C SER A 160 11.49 14.16 6.29
N LEU A 161 12.81 14.06 6.50
CA LEU A 161 13.79 13.72 5.46
C LEU A 161 13.61 12.30 4.88
N LYS A 162 12.81 11.46 5.55
CA LYS A 162 12.45 10.13 5.05
C LYS A 162 11.43 10.17 3.91
N TYR A 163 10.73 11.30 3.77
CA TYR A 163 9.70 11.52 2.77
C TYR A 163 10.24 12.44 1.68
N GLY A 164 9.78 12.24 0.46
CA GLY A 164 10.25 13.05 -0.66
C GLY A 164 9.93 12.44 -2.01
N LYS A 165 10.63 12.92 -3.03
CA LYS A 165 10.53 12.37 -4.38
C LYS A 165 11.19 11.00 -4.42
N LEU A 166 10.48 10.03 -4.98
CA LEU A 166 10.98 8.67 -5.17
C LEU A 166 11.81 8.59 -6.44
N GLY A 167 12.91 7.85 -6.33
CA GLY A 167 13.94 7.82 -7.35
C GLY A 167 13.77 6.77 -8.44
N GLN A 168 14.88 6.12 -8.79
CA GLN A 168 14.85 4.94 -9.66
C GLN A 168 14.39 3.72 -8.86
N GLY A 169 13.32 3.08 -9.32
CA GLY A 169 12.75 1.91 -8.67
C GLY A 169 11.50 1.43 -9.40
N VAL A 170 10.73 0.57 -8.73
CA VAL A 170 9.52 -0.04 -9.29
C VAL A 170 8.34 0.16 -8.36
N LEU A 171 7.26 0.72 -8.92
CA LEU A 171 5.97 0.82 -8.24
C LEU A 171 5.14 -0.43 -8.48
N VAL A 172 4.63 -1.02 -7.41
CA VAL A 172 3.68 -2.15 -7.43
C VAL A 172 2.37 -1.70 -6.79
N LYS A 173 1.26 -1.90 -7.50
CA LYS A 173 -0.08 -1.58 -7.01
C LYS A 173 -0.77 -2.86 -6.52
N VAL A 174 -1.11 -2.88 -5.24
CA VAL A 174 -1.87 -3.94 -4.57
C VAL A 174 -3.13 -3.36 -3.92
N GLN A 175 -4.01 -4.23 -3.42
CA GLN A 175 -5.17 -3.78 -2.65
C GLN A 175 -4.72 -3.25 -1.29
N SER A 176 -5.18 -2.07 -0.88
CA SER A 176 -4.85 -1.43 0.39
C SER A 176 -5.10 -2.33 1.61
N ASN A 177 -6.16 -3.14 1.57
CA ASN A 177 -6.56 -4.02 2.68
C ASN A 177 -5.57 -5.15 2.94
N LEU A 178 -4.69 -5.45 1.99
CA LEU A 178 -3.69 -6.49 2.15
C LEU A 178 -2.46 -5.99 2.88
N ILE A 179 -2.24 -4.68 2.97
CA ILE A 179 -1.08 -4.12 3.66
C ILE A 179 -1.39 -4.06 5.16
N LYS A 180 -0.55 -4.72 5.95
CA LYS A 180 -0.65 -4.65 7.42
C LYS A 180 -0.21 -3.26 7.87
N ARG A 181 -1.06 -2.57 8.63
CA ARG A 181 -0.69 -1.30 9.27
C ARG A 181 0.32 -1.58 10.38
N SER A 182 1.47 -0.90 10.29
CA SER A 182 2.62 -1.10 11.17
C SER A 182 3.19 0.27 11.58
N LYS A 183 4.07 0.31 12.59
CA LYS A 183 4.73 1.57 12.97
C LYS A 183 5.76 2.02 11.94
N ASN A 184 6.44 1.05 11.32
CA ASN A 184 7.44 1.28 10.30
C ASN A 184 6.93 0.71 8.98
N HIS A 185 7.01 1.52 7.93
CA HIS A 185 6.64 1.16 6.56
C HIS A 185 7.84 1.19 5.61
N PHE A 186 9.02 1.57 6.11
CA PHE A 186 10.30 1.55 5.41
C PHE A 186 11.07 0.32 5.89
N HIS A 187 11.36 -0.60 4.98
CA HIS A 187 12.03 -1.85 5.29
C HIS A 187 13.20 -2.07 4.35
N ASN A 188 14.37 -2.35 4.91
CA ASN A 188 15.52 -2.81 4.14
C ASN A 188 15.52 -4.34 4.18
N LEU A 189 15.33 -4.97 3.04
CA LEU A 189 15.39 -6.43 2.91
C LEU A 189 16.84 -6.88 2.88
N SER A 190 17.09 -8.09 3.37
CA SER A 190 18.41 -8.73 3.40
C SER A 190 19.04 -8.96 2.01
N ALA A 191 18.27 -8.76 0.94
CA ALA A 191 18.69 -8.95 -0.44
C ALA A 191 19.22 -7.67 -1.11
N GLY A 192 19.62 -6.63 -0.35
CA GLY A 192 20.13 -5.38 -0.92
C GLY A 192 19.06 -4.50 -1.58
N VAL A 193 17.80 -4.67 -1.18
CA VAL A 193 16.66 -3.92 -1.72
C VAL A 193 15.89 -3.27 -0.57
N SER A 194 15.54 -2.01 -0.72
CA SER A 194 14.64 -1.30 0.19
C SER A 194 13.21 -1.30 -0.37
N VAL A 195 12.24 -1.49 0.52
CA VAL A 195 10.81 -1.53 0.20
C VAL A 195 10.07 -0.55 1.08
N ILE A 196 9.24 0.27 0.45
CA ILE A 196 8.31 1.19 1.13
C ILE A 196 6.91 0.64 0.92
N LEU A 197 6.25 0.30 2.02
CA LEU A 197 4.89 -0.24 2.04
C LEU A 197 3.89 0.88 2.34
N GLY A 198 3.36 1.56 1.32
CA GLY A 198 2.33 2.58 1.52
C GLY A 198 0.98 1.97 1.90
N ASN A 199 0.32 2.51 2.93
CA ASN A 199 -0.97 2.01 3.46
C ASN A 199 -2.09 2.03 2.41
N ASN A 200 -1.88 2.78 1.33
CA ASN A 200 -2.78 2.93 0.23
C ASN A 200 -2.73 1.82 -0.84
N GLY A 201 -1.90 0.80 -0.63
CA GLY A 201 -1.72 -0.28 -1.60
C GLY A 201 -0.61 0.00 -2.62
N TYR A 202 0.07 1.14 -2.53
CA TYR A 202 1.21 1.45 -3.39
C TYR A 202 2.49 1.05 -2.67
N ILE A 203 3.23 0.13 -3.29
CA ILE A 203 4.49 -0.38 -2.77
C ILE A 203 5.60 0.09 -3.70
N TRP A 204 6.63 0.70 -3.13
CA TRP A 204 7.81 1.11 -3.87
C TRP A 204 8.98 0.21 -3.53
N ILE A 205 9.69 -0.23 -4.56
CA ILE A 205 10.85 -1.12 -4.44
C ILE A 205 12.03 -0.41 -5.08
N GLU A 206 13.08 -0.20 -4.32
CA GLU A 206 14.30 0.51 -4.76
C GLU A 206 15.55 -0.26 -4.32
N PRO A 207 16.68 -0.12 -5.03
CA PRO A 207 17.94 -0.66 -4.54
C PRO A 207 18.30 0.00 -3.20
N THR A 208 18.89 -0.76 -2.28
CA THR A 208 19.39 -0.17 -1.03
C THR A 208 20.53 0.79 -1.39
N ASN A 209 20.34 2.07 -1.10
CA ASN A 209 21.37 3.09 -1.29
C ASN A 209 21.87 3.50 0.10
N ASP A 210 23.09 3.10 0.45
CA ASP A 210 23.72 3.44 1.73
C ASP A 210 24.06 4.94 1.83
N ASN A 211 24.12 5.63 0.69
CA ASN A 211 24.39 7.07 0.57
C ASN A 211 23.12 7.87 0.23
N LYS A 212 22.01 7.64 0.94
CA LYS A 212 20.91 8.59 0.88
C LYS A 212 21.31 9.87 1.58
N ASP A 213 21.83 10.83 0.82
CA ASP A 213 21.80 12.22 1.24
C ASP A 213 20.33 12.55 1.54
N PRO A 214 20.00 12.93 2.79
CA PRO A 214 18.62 12.98 3.25
C PRO A 214 17.86 14.20 2.69
N VAL A 215 18.47 14.98 1.81
CA VAL A 215 17.98 16.28 1.33
C VAL A 215 18.04 16.30 -0.21
N GLY A 216 16.92 16.10 -0.88
CA GLY A 216 16.88 16.34 -2.31
C GLY A 216 15.56 15.97 -2.99
N PHE A 217 15.01 16.91 -3.76
CA PHE A 217 14.13 16.58 -4.89
C PHE A 217 14.94 16.10 -6.11
N GLU A 218 16.26 16.16 -6.02
CA GLU A 218 17.17 15.69 -7.04
C GLU A 218 17.33 14.18 -6.90
N VAL A 219 16.69 13.48 -7.82
CA VAL A 219 16.92 12.05 -8.03
C VAL A 219 17.94 11.94 -9.14
N ASP A 220 19.06 11.28 -8.88
CA ASP A 220 19.96 10.87 -9.95
C ASP A 220 19.32 9.71 -10.75
N LEU A 221 18.66 10.06 -11.84
CA LEU A 221 18.07 9.12 -12.80
C LEU A 221 19.12 8.51 -13.74
N GLN A 222 20.38 8.93 -13.67
CA GLN A 222 21.46 8.47 -14.55
C GLN A 222 22.31 7.35 -13.94
N GLN A 223 22.21 7.13 -12.63
CA GLN A 223 22.91 6.04 -11.96
C GLN A 223 22.51 4.68 -12.56
N VAL A 224 23.49 3.94 -13.07
CA VAL A 224 23.27 2.60 -13.62
C VAL A 224 23.19 1.60 -12.47
N ILE A 225 21.98 1.12 -12.18
CA ILE A 225 21.75 0.03 -11.23
C ILE A 225 22.28 -1.29 -11.82
N GLU A 226 23.03 -2.05 -11.04
CA GLU A 226 23.60 -3.34 -11.43
C GLU A 226 22.50 -4.36 -11.82
N ILE A 227 22.83 -5.28 -12.73
CA ILE A 227 21.89 -6.31 -13.20
C ILE A 227 21.42 -7.20 -12.04
N GLY A 228 22.31 -7.52 -11.08
CA GLY A 228 21.98 -8.31 -9.89
C GLY A 228 20.84 -7.68 -9.08
N ASP A 229 20.98 -6.40 -8.74
CA ASP A 229 19.95 -5.65 -8.00
C ASP A 229 18.64 -5.55 -8.77
N ARG A 230 18.69 -5.33 -10.09
CA ARG A 230 17.49 -5.31 -10.94
C ARG A 230 16.76 -6.66 -10.96
N GLN A 231 17.51 -7.77 -10.96
CA GLN A 231 16.92 -9.10 -10.87
C GLN A 231 16.25 -9.31 -9.50
N THR A 232 16.88 -8.84 -8.42
CA THR A 232 16.29 -8.91 -7.07
C THR A 232 15.03 -8.05 -6.97
N ILE A 233 15.04 -6.81 -7.47
CA ILE A 233 13.85 -5.94 -7.52
C ILE A 233 12.71 -6.62 -8.29
N SER A 234 13.02 -7.24 -9.43
CA SER A 234 12.04 -7.97 -10.24
C SER A 234 11.48 -9.19 -9.52
N ARG A 235 12.31 -9.91 -8.77
CA ARG A 235 11.91 -11.03 -7.92
C ARG A 235 10.97 -10.59 -6.81
N VAL A 236 11.32 -9.54 -6.07
CA VAL A 236 10.48 -8.96 -5.00
C VAL A 236 9.13 -8.50 -5.57
N ARG A 237 9.12 -7.83 -6.72
CA ARG A 237 7.88 -7.46 -7.42
C ARG A 237 6.98 -8.67 -7.67
N ASN A 238 7.52 -9.74 -8.24
CA ASN A 238 6.73 -10.93 -8.58
C ASN A 238 6.20 -11.62 -7.32
N VAL A 239 7.00 -11.68 -6.26
CA VAL A 239 6.59 -12.20 -4.94
C VAL A 239 5.44 -11.40 -4.35
N VAL A 240 5.53 -10.06 -4.34
CA VAL A 240 4.46 -9.17 -3.85
C VAL A 240 3.17 -9.36 -4.64
N LEU A 241 3.27 -9.52 -5.97
CA LEU A 241 2.12 -9.80 -6.82
C LEU A 241 1.49 -11.17 -6.51
N ALA A 242 2.31 -12.20 -6.26
CA ALA A 242 1.84 -13.53 -5.86
C ALA A 242 1.09 -13.47 -4.52
N LEU A 243 1.67 -12.82 -3.50
CA LEU A 243 1.03 -12.61 -2.20
C LEU A 243 -0.32 -11.88 -2.35
N SER A 244 -0.36 -10.85 -3.20
CA SER A 244 -1.58 -10.08 -3.47
C SER A 244 -2.67 -10.89 -4.18
N TYR A 245 -2.27 -11.75 -5.12
CA TYR A 245 -3.17 -12.63 -5.87
C TYR A 245 -3.89 -13.61 -4.93
N TYR A 246 -3.14 -14.23 -4.03
CA TYR A 246 -3.64 -15.21 -3.06
C TYR A 246 -4.17 -14.61 -1.75
N LYS A 247 -4.38 -13.28 -1.71
CA LYS A 247 -5.02 -12.57 -0.59
C LYS A 247 -4.32 -12.77 0.76
N MET A 248 -3.00 -12.86 0.73
CA MET A 248 -2.18 -12.90 1.93
C MET A 248 -1.85 -11.47 2.40
N LEU A 249 -1.77 -11.27 3.71
CA LEU A 249 -1.32 -10.00 4.27
C LEU A 249 0.15 -9.75 3.92
N ILE A 250 0.45 -8.51 3.55
CA ILE A 250 1.75 -8.04 3.09
C ILE A 250 2.35 -7.15 4.19
N TYR A 251 3.49 -7.57 4.69
CA TYR A 251 4.36 -6.89 5.65
C TYR A 251 5.79 -7.45 5.54
N ASP A 252 6.73 -6.84 6.25
CA ASP A 252 8.16 -7.16 6.21
C ASP A 252 8.48 -8.66 6.26
N THR A 253 8.03 -9.38 7.30
CA THR A 253 8.39 -10.80 7.45
C THR A 253 7.74 -11.68 6.38
N SER A 254 6.51 -11.35 5.96
CA SER A 254 5.83 -12.09 4.88
C SER A 254 6.56 -11.97 3.55
N ILE A 255 7.11 -10.79 3.24
CA ILE A 255 7.88 -10.56 2.02
C ILE A 255 9.23 -11.27 2.13
N GLN A 256 9.90 -11.18 3.28
CA GLN A 256 11.19 -11.82 3.49
C GLN A 256 11.11 -13.35 3.37
N TYR A 257 10.12 -13.99 3.99
CA TYR A 257 9.94 -15.44 3.87
C TYR A 257 9.56 -15.86 2.45
N ALA A 258 8.67 -15.11 1.80
CA ALA A 258 8.33 -15.40 0.42
C ALA A 258 9.53 -15.20 -0.53
N LEU A 259 10.42 -14.25 -0.23
CA LEU A 259 11.66 -14.05 -0.98
C LEU A 259 12.62 -15.23 -0.80
N GLU A 260 12.79 -15.72 0.43
CA GLU A 260 13.61 -16.91 0.72
C GLU A 260 13.07 -18.15 -0.01
N GLU A 261 11.76 -18.39 0.02
CA GLU A 261 11.12 -19.51 -0.71
C GLU A 261 11.22 -19.36 -2.24
N SER A 262 11.19 -18.12 -2.73
CA SER A 262 11.31 -17.84 -4.17
C SER A 262 12.68 -18.22 -4.76
N ASN A 263 13.72 -18.39 -3.93
CA ASN A 263 15.08 -18.73 -4.39
C ASN A 263 15.14 -20.10 -5.10
N LYS A 264 14.17 -20.97 -4.87
CA LYS A 264 14.01 -22.26 -5.58
C LYS A 264 13.67 -22.09 -7.06
N TYR A 265 13.11 -20.95 -7.44
CA TYR A 265 12.60 -20.67 -8.77
C TYR A 265 13.39 -19.55 -9.45
N THR A 266 13.42 -19.56 -10.79
CA THR A 266 13.95 -18.43 -11.56
C THR A 266 12.94 -17.28 -11.59
N VAL A 267 13.40 -16.05 -11.86
CA VAL A 267 12.53 -14.86 -11.84
C VAL A 267 11.38 -14.96 -12.84
N SER A 268 11.58 -15.63 -13.98
CA SER A 268 10.53 -15.89 -14.97
C SER A 268 9.50 -16.90 -14.50
N ASP A 269 9.93 -17.93 -13.76
CA ASP A 269 9.04 -18.99 -13.28
C ASP A 269 8.08 -18.48 -12.21
N LEU A 270 8.45 -17.40 -11.50
CA LEU A 270 7.59 -16.70 -10.53
C LEU A 270 6.35 -16.04 -11.15
N LEU A 271 6.19 -16.07 -12.47
CA LEU A 271 4.97 -15.63 -13.16
C LEU A 271 3.98 -16.79 -13.36
N THR A 272 4.41 -18.03 -13.17
CA THR A 272 3.54 -19.21 -13.31
C THR A 272 2.65 -19.37 -12.08
N ALA A 273 1.41 -19.83 -12.30
CA ALA A 273 0.44 -19.97 -11.22
C ALA A 273 0.87 -21.00 -10.16
N GLU A 274 1.57 -22.05 -10.60
CA GLU A 274 2.06 -23.15 -9.76
C GLU A 274 3.18 -22.67 -8.81
N ALA A 275 4.20 -22.00 -9.34
CA ALA A 275 5.27 -21.43 -8.51
C ALA A 275 4.71 -20.38 -7.54
N CYS A 276 3.79 -19.51 -8.00
CA CYS A 276 3.14 -18.54 -7.13
C CYS A 276 2.36 -19.23 -5.99
N TYR A 277 1.65 -20.33 -6.28
CA TYR A 277 0.87 -21.06 -5.28
C TYR A 277 1.76 -21.70 -4.23
N ASP A 278 2.82 -22.38 -4.69
CA ASP A 278 3.76 -23.08 -3.82
C ASP A 278 4.43 -22.12 -2.84
N ILE A 279 4.98 -21.01 -3.35
CA ILE A 279 5.64 -19.98 -2.53
C ILE A 279 4.68 -19.43 -1.47
N VAL A 280 3.44 -19.09 -1.85
CA VAL A 280 2.48 -18.53 -0.89
C VAL A 280 2.08 -19.53 0.18
N ASN A 281 1.89 -20.81 -0.16
CA ASN A 281 1.55 -21.81 0.85
C ASN A 281 2.70 -22.09 1.81
N LEU A 282 3.93 -22.23 1.28
CA LEU A 282 5.12 -22.43 2.11
C LEU A 282 5.32 -21.25 3.06
N THR A 283 5.17 -20.02 2.55
CA THR A 283 5.22 -18.80 3.37
C THR A 283 4.13 -18.81 4.45
N ARG A 284 2.90 -19.20 4.10
CA ARG A 284 1.78 -19.29 5.05
C ARG A 284 2.06 -20.31 6.14
N HIS A 285 2.55 -21.50 5.80
CA HIS A 285 2.90 -22.52 6.78
C HIS A 285 4.00 -22.04 7.74
N ARG A 286 5.01 -21.35 7.22
CA ARG A 286 6.10 -20.82 8.03
C ARG A 286 5.64 -19.73 9.00
N LEU A 287 4.74 -18.85 8.57
CA LEU A 287 4.15 -17.85 9.45
C LEU A 287 3.28 -18.48 10.54
N GLN A 288 2.47 -19.48 10.19
CA GLN A 288 1.65 -20.19 11.19
C GLN A 288 2.49 -20.89 12.25
N ALA A 289 3.64 -21.47 11.85
CA ALA A 289 4.55 -22.13 12.77
C ALA A 289 5.30 -21.17 13.71
N MET A 290 5.27 -19.85 13.45
CA MET A 290 5.81 -18.84 14.37
C MET A 290 4.78 -18.25 15.31
N ASP A 291 3.49 -18.30 14.92
CA ASP A 291 2.38 -17.81 15.74
C ASP A 291 1.92 -18.87 16.77
N GLU A 292 2.29 -20.15 16.57
CA GLU A 292 2.14 -21.28 17.52
C GLU A 292 3.31 -21.33 18.51
#